data_AF-W1YVP2-F1
#
_entry.id   AF-W1YVP2-F1
#
_cell.length_a   1.000
_cell.length_b   1.000
_cell.length_c   1.000
_cell.angle_alpha   90.00
_cell.angle_beta   90.00
_cell.angle_gamma   90.00
#
_symmetry.space_group_name_H-M   'P 1'
#
loop_
_entity.id
_entity.type
_entity.pdbx_description
1 polymer ?
#
loop_
_entity_poly.entity_id
_entity_poly.type
_entity_poly.pdbx_seq_one_letter_code
_entity_poly.pdbx_strand_id
1 'polypeptide(L)'
;ARRQSHLQALRLAQQRGWQNYLLLEDDAVILKQEKHIQVLNTLLASLAKIPWQVMILGGEISQGTMLKSLPGLVHARDCRKVCAYLVNSRYYPQLAQQMSNDEHSLEDGWQPLLRA
;
A
#
# COMPACT_ATOMS: atom_id res chain seq x y z
N ALA A 1 16.83 4.52 7.42
CA ALA A 1 16.99 4.91 6.00
C ALA A 1 15.72 4.64 5.19
N ARG A 2 15.32 3.37 4.98
CA ARG A 2 14.14 2.98 4.17
C ARG A 2 12.84 3.73 4.53
N ARG A 3 12.39 3.69 5.79
CA ARG A 3 11.19 4.41 6.25
C ARG A 3 11.21 5.91 5.91
N GLN A 4 12.37 6.55 6.05
CA GLN A 4 12.53 7.97 5.74
C GLN A 4 12.33 8.24 4.24
N SER A 5 12.84 7.38 3.36
CA SER A 5 12.61 7.48 1.93
C SER A 5 11.12 7.35 1.58
N HIS A 6 10.41 6.43 2.24
CA HIS A 6 8.97 6.27 2.04
C HIS A 6 8.17 7.49 2.53
N LEU A 7 8.53 8.01 3.70
CA LEU A 7 7.92 9.23 4.26
C LEU A 7 8.19 10.44 3.36
N GLN A 8 9.38 10.55 2.76
CA GLN A 8 9.70 11.60 1.80
C GLN A 8 8.86 11.48 0.52
N ALA A 9 8.71 10.26 -0.02
CA ALA A 9 7.85 10.02 -1.18
C ALA A 9 6.39 10.39 -0.89
N LEU A 10 5.89 10.01 0.28
CA LEU A 10 4.55 10.36 0.75
C LEU A 10 4.37 11.88 0.87
N ARG A 11 5.32 12.58 1.52
CA ARG A 11 5.29 14.05 1.67
C ARG A 11 5.38 14.74 0.31
N LEU A 12 6.17 14.22 -0.62
CA LEU A 12 6.26 14.74 -1.97
C LEU A 12 4.91 14.61 -2.69
N ALA A 13 4.27 13.44 -2.64
CA ALA A 13 2.94 13.23 -3.23
C ALA A 13 1.89 14.18 -2.64
N GLN A 14 1.92 14.38 -1.32
CA GLN A 14 1.05 15.30 -0.61
C GLN A 14 1.29 16.75 -1.03
N GLN A 15 2.54 17.21 -1.09
CA GLN A 15 2.90 18.56 -1.52
C GLN A 15 2.51 18.83 -2.97
N ARG A 16 2.57 17.82 -3.84
CA ARG A 16 2.18 17.93 -5.25
C ARG A 16 0.68 17.75 -5.49
N GLY A 17 -0.11 17.45 -4.46
CA GLY A 17 -1.55 17.26 -4.58
C GLY A 17 -1.97 16.05 -5.42
N TRP A 18 -1.13 15.01 -5.48
CA TRP A 18 -1.45 13.81 -6.26
C TRP A 18 -2.60 13.04 -5.62
N GLN A 19 -3.57 12.61 -6.44
CA GLN A 19 -4.74 11.87 -5.97
C GLN A 19 -4.40 10.53 -5.35
N ASN A 20 -3.40 9.84 -5.90
CA ASN A 20 -2.84 8.60 -5.38
C ASN A 20 -1.35 8.55 -5.76
N TYR A 21 -0.54 7.76 -5.07
CA TYR A 21 0.79 7.40 -5.53
C TYR A 21 1.04 5.89 -5.38
N LEU A 22 1.92 5.38 -6.24
CA LEU A 22 2.48 4.04 -6.17
C LEU A 22 3.94 4.18 -5.72
N LEU A 23 4.31 3.45 -4.68
CA LEU A 23 5.69 3.30 -4.27
C LEU A 23 6.17 1.91 -4.67
N LEU A 24 7.34 1.88 -5.33
CA LEU A 24 8.08 0.68 -5.68
C LEU A 24 9.49 0.83 -5.11
N GLU A 25 9.92 -0.15 -4.33
CA GLU A 25 11.32 -0.26 -3.93
C GLU A 25 12.19 -0.72 -5.10
N ASP A 26 13.50 -0.52 -4.97
CA ASP A 26 14.50 -0.83 -5.98
C ASP A 26 14.63 -2.33 -6.26
N ASP A 27 14.26 -3.18 -5.30
CA ASP A 27 14.23 -4.63 -5.42
C ASP A 27 12.86 -5.19 -5.87
N ALA A 28 11.86 -4.32 -6.11
CA ALA A 28 10.53 -4.75 -6.52
C ALA A 28 10.52 -5.21 -7.99
N VAL A 29 10.23 -6.50 -8.22
CA VAL A 29 10.10 -7.08 -9.56
C VAL A 29 8.62 -7.26 -9.91
N ILE A 30 8.16 -6.52 -10.93
CA ILE A 30 6.85 -6.74 -11.52
C ILE A 30 6.95 -7.88 -12.54
N LEU A 31 6.18 -8.94 -12.31
CA LEU A 31 6.10 -10.06 -13.25
C LEU A 31 5.44 -9.58 -14.56
N LYS A 32 6.18 -9.67 -15.67
CA LYS A 32 5.74 -9.21 -17.00
C LYS A 32 4.81 -10.18 -17.74
N GLN A 33 4.35 -11.23 -17.07
CA GLN A 33 3.40 -12.17 -17.66
C GLN A 33 2.07 -11.48 -17.90
N GLU A 34 1.54 -11.61 -19.12
CA GLU A 34 0.34 -10.88 -19.56
C GLU A 34 -0.85 -11.09 -18.61
N LYS A 35 -1.03 -12.31 -18.10
CA LYS A 35 -2.04 -12.64 -17.08
C LYS A 35 -1.91 -11.78 -15.82
N HIS A 36 -0.69 -11.56 -15.32
CA HIS A 36 -0.47 -10.76 -14.09
C HIS A 36 -0.67 -9.26 -14.35
N ILE A 37 -0.29 -8.78 -15.53
CA ILE A 37 -0.53 -7.39 -15.95
C ILE A 37 -2.04 -7.13 -16.05
N GLN A 38 -2.80 -8.05 -16.68
CA GLN A 38 -4.26 -7.93 -16.80
C GLN A 38 -4.95 -7.91 -15.44
N VAL A 39 -4.53 -8.76 -14.50
CA VAL A 39 -5.05 -8.77 -13.12
C VAL A 39 -4.75 -7.45 -12.41
N LEU A 40 -3.51 -6.96 -12.48
CA LEU A 40 -3.13 -5.68 -11.88
C LEU A 40 -3.94 -4.52 -12.46
N ASN A 41 -4.08 -4.44 -13.78
CA ASN A 41 -4.85 -3.38 -14.44
C ASN A 41 -6.33 -3.43 -14.03
N THR A 42 -6.92 -4.62 -13.94
CA THR A 42 -8.31 -4.80 -13.51
C THR A 42 -8.48 -4.35 -12.05
N LEU A 43 -7.51 -4.67 -11.19
CA LEU A 43 -7.49 -4.23 -9.79
C LEU A 43 -7.41 -2.70 -9.70
N LEU A 44 -6.47 -2.07 -10.40
CA LEU A 44 -6.32 -0.60 -10.44
C LEU A 44 -7.57 0.10 -10.96
N ALA A 45 -8.22 -0.43 -12.00
CA ALA A 45 -9.47 0.11 -12.52
C ALA A 45 -10.63 -0.02 -11.52
N SER A 46 -10.61 -1.06 -10.68
CA SER A 46 -11.61 -1.29 -9.64
C SER A 46 -11.41 -0.36 -8.43
N LEU A 47 -10.17 0.04 -8.13
CA LEU A 47 -9.85 0.98 -7.06
C LEU A 47 -10.54 2.33 -7.22
N ALA A 48 -10.81 2.78 -8.46
CA ALA A 48 -11.58 4.00 -8.72
C ALA A 48 -13.04 3.92 -8.25
N LYS A 49 -13.57 2.71 -8.00
CA LYS A 49 -14.99 2.43 -7.72
C LYS A 49 -15.26 2.07 -6.26
N ILE A 50 -14.22 1.88 -5.44
CA ILE A 50 -14.35 1.45 -4.05
C ILE A 50 -13.66 2.43 -3.10
N PRO A 51 -14.16 2.58 -1.85
CA PRO A 51 -13.44 3.31 -0.82
C PRO A 51 -12.14 2.57 -0.46
N TRP A 52 -11.06 3.23 -0.81
CA TRP A 52 -9.65 2.92 -0.65
C TRP A 52 -8.86 3.51 0.51
N GLN A 53 -7.92 2.80 1.14
CA GLN A 53 -6.92 3.45 1.99
C GLN A 53 -5.51 3.23 1.43
N VAL A 54 -5.04 1.99 1.56
CA VAL A 54 -3.71 1.55 1.15
C VAL A 54 -3.84 0.17 0.53
N MET A 55 -3.11 -0.07 -0.55
CA MET A 55 -3.11 -1.35 -1.25
C MET A 55 -1.67 -1.88 -1.32
N ILE A 56 -1.44 -3.06 -0.74
CA ILE A 56 -0.12 -3.71 -0.80
C ILE A 56 -0.08 -4.58 -2.06
N LEU A 57 0.88 -4.30 -2.93
CA LEU A 57 1.13 -5.07 -4.16
C LEU A 57 2.29 -6.06 -4.01
N GLY A 58 3.20 -5.79 -3.07
CA GLY A 58 4.35 -6.63 -2.79
C GLY A 58 4.66 -6.60 -1.30
N GLY A 59 4.60 -7.77 -0.68
CA GLY A 59 4.85 -7.98 0.75
C GLY A 59 4.38 -9.37 1.19
N GLU A 60 4.89 -9.82 2.33
CA GLU A 60 4.48 -11.08 2.95
C GLU A 60 3.26 -10.82 3.86
N ILE A 61 2.07 -11.22 3.41
CA ILE A 61 0.87 -11.18 4.24
C ILE A 61 0.94 -12.35 5.22
N SER A 62 1.13 -12.05 6.51
CA SER A 62 1.18 -13.06 7.58
C SER A 62 -0.22 -13.39 8.10
N GLN A 63 -1.12 -12.40 8.13
CA GLN A 63 -2.55 -12.60 8.41
C GLN A 63 -3.43 -11.72 7.54
N GLY A 64 -4.54 -12.28 7.07
CA GLY A 64 -5.55 -11.53 6.34
C GLY A 64 -6.80 -12.35 6.07
N THR A 65 -7.88 -11.68 5.70
CA THR A 65 -9.14 -12.33 5.30
C THR A 65 -9.38 -12.05 3.82
N MET A 66 -9.60 -13.10 3.03
CA MET A 66 -9.94 -12.93 1.62
C MET A 66 -11.28 -12.21 1.48
N LEU A 67 -11.34 -11.19 0.63
CA LEU A 67 -12.55 -10.43 0.39
C LEU A 67 -13.49 -11.22 -0.52
N LYS A 68 -14.67 -11.59 -0.01
CA LYS A 68 -15.68 -12.33 -0.79
C LYS A 68 -16.20 -11.55 -2.00
N SER A 69 -16.23 -10.21 -1.90
CA SER A 69 -16.69 -9.31 -2.96
C SER A 69 -15.65 -9.02 -4.04
N LEU A 70 -14.37 -9.34 -3.78
CA LEU A 70 -13.26 -9.02 -4.66
C LEU A 70 -12.27 -10.21 -4.69
N PRO A 71 -12.52 -11.20 -5.58
CA PRO A 71 -11.69 -12.38 -5.70
C PRO A 71 -10.23 -12.00 -5.96
N GLY A 72 -9.31 -12.56 -5.16
CA GLY A 72 -7.88 -12.28 -5.26
C GLY A 72 -7.40 -11.10 -4.41
N LEU A 73 -8.29 -10.34 -3.77
CA LEU A 73 -7.90 -9.36 -2.75
C LEU A 73 -8.01 -9.95 -1.33
N VAL A 74 -7.02 -9.61 -0.53
CA VAL A 74 -6.96 -9.97 0.89
C VAL A 74 -6.98 -8.69 1.70
N HIS A 75 -7.90 -8.62 2.65
CA HIS A 75 -7.83 -7.62 3.71
C HIS A 75 -6.71 -8.03 4.68
N ALA A 76 -5.53 -7.46 4.48
CA ALA A 76 -4.36 -7.74 5.30
C ALA A 76 -4.58 -7.17 6.71
N ARG A 77 -4.33 -8.00 7.72
CA ARG A 77 -4.31 -7.62 9.15
C ARG A 77 -2.89 -7.49 9.68
N ASP A 78 -1.97 -8.23 9.08
CA ASP A 78 -0.54 -8.19 9.37
C ASP A 78 0.25 -8.49 8.08
N CYS A 79 1.22 -7.63 7.79
CA CYS A 79 2.08 -7.72 6.61
C CYS A 79 3.52 -7.39 6.99
N ARG A 80 4.48 -8.04 6.34
CA ARG A 80 5.92 -7.82 6.54
C ARG A 80 6.63 -7.66 5.19
N LYS A 81 7.79 -7.00 5.19
CA LYS A 81 8.63 -6.81 3.99
C LYS A 81 7.86 -6.16 2.84
N VAL A 82 7.08 -5.14 3.15
CA VAL A 82 6.30 -4.43 2.13
C VAL A 82 7.26 -3.68 1.19
N CYS A 83 7.34 -4.10 -0.07
CA CYS A 83 8.23 -3.52 -1.09
C CYS A 83 7.49 -2.75 -2.19
N ALA A 84 6.16 -2.94 -2.31
CA ALA A 84 5.34 -2.25 -3.29
C ALA A 84 3.94 -1.99 -2.76
N TYR A 85 3.46 -0.75 -2.86
CA TYR A 85 2.13 -0.37 -2.41
C TYR A 85 1.59 0.91 -3.04
N LEU A 86 0.26 1.05 -3.09
CA LEU A 86 -0.43 2.29 -3.40
C LEU A 86 -1.03 2.93 -2.16
N VAL A 87 -1.12 4.25 -2.16
CA VAL A 87 -1.79 5.02 -1.11
C VAL A 87 -2.78 6.00 -1.74
N ASN A 88 -3.98 6.06 -1.16
CA ASN A 88 -4.98 7.05 -1.52
C ASN A 88 -4.72 8.39 -0.82
N SER A 89 -4.87 9.50 -1.53
CA SER A 89 -4.62 10.86 -0.98
C SER A 89 -5.35 11.17 0.30
N ARG A 90 -6.57 10.62 0.48
CA ARG A 90 -7.37 10.81 1.70
C ARG A 90 -6.66 10.29 2.96
N TYR A 91 -5.76 9.33 2.79
CA TYR A 91 -5.03 8.68 3.87
C TYR A 91 -3.59 9.19 4.06
N TYR A 92 -3.11 10.11 3.22
CA TYR A 92 -1.74 10.62 3.36
C TYR A 92 -1.43 11.18 4.75
N PRO A 93 -2.30 12.01 5.38
CA PRO A 93 -1.98 12.59 6.69
C PRO A 93 -1.85 11.51 7.79
N GLN A 94 -2.77 10.53 7.78
CA GLN A 94 -2.77 9.45 8.76
C GLN A 94 -1.53 8.56 8.61
N LEU A 95 -1.21 8.18 7.37
CA LEU A 95 -0.03 7.38 7.07
C LEU A 95 1.27 8.12 7.42
N ALA A 96 1.34 9.43 7.13
CA ALA A 96 2.52 10.24 7.43
C ALA A 96 2.73 10.37 8.94
N GLN A 97 1.65 10.54 9.71
CA GLN A 97 1.70 10.58 11.17
C GLN A 97 2.18 9.24 11.73
N GLN A 98 1.62 8.13 11.24
CA GLN A 98 2.00 6.79 11.66
C GLN A 98 3.47 6.47 11.38
N MET A 99 3.96 6.83 10.19
CA MET A 99 5.37 6.62 9.81
C MET A 99 6.34 7.56 10.56
N SER A 100 5.83 8.65 11.13
CA SER A 100 6.61 9.62 11.91
C SER A 100 6.66 9.31 13.41
N ASN A 101 5.77 8.46 13.93
CA ASN A 101 5.79 8.02 15.31
C ASN A 101 6.79 6.86 15.46
N ASP A 102 7.82 7.09 16.28
CA ASP A 102 9.15 6.52 16.13
C ASP A 102 9.38 5.13 16.75
N GLU A 103 8.33 4.39 17.12
CA GLU A 103 8.53 3.26 18.04
C GLU A 103 8.75 1.89 17.38
N HIS A 104 8.44 1.67 16.10
CA HIS A 104 8.46 0.30 15.55
C HIS A 104 8.77 0.20 14.03
N SER A 105 8.75 -1.03 13.47
CA SER A 105 9.00 -1.30 12.05
C SER A 105 8.02 -0.53 11.14
N LEU A 106 8.31 -0.42 9.84
CA LEU A 106 7.41 0.30 8.91
C LEU A 106 6.01 -0.30 8.96
N GLU A 107 5.94 -1.62 9.11
CA GLU A 107 4.74 -2.42 9.16
C GLU A 107 3.94 -2.23 10.45
N ASP A 108 4.60 -1.96 11.56
CA ASP A 108 3.94 -1.64 12.83
C ASP A 108 3.22 -0.29 12.79
N GLY A 109 3.77 0.68 12.04
CA GLY A 109 3.09 1.95 11.79
C GLY A 109 1.76 1.76 11.04
N TRP A 110 1.61 0.67 10.29
CA TRP A 110 0.45 0.42 9.43
C TRP A 110 -0.60 -0.44 10.11
N GLN A 111 -0.28 -1.10 11.24
CA GLN A 111 -1.23 -1.94 11.98
C GLN A 111 -2.59 -1.27 12.27
N PRO A 112 -2.68 0.02 12.64
CA PRO A 112 -3.98 0.64 12.87
C PRO A 112 -4.83 0.76 11.59
N LEU A 113 -4.20 0.89 10.41
CA LEU A 113 -4.91 0.88 9.11
C LEU A 113 -5.37 -0.53 8.73
N LEU A 114 -4.60 -1.54 9.11
CA LEU A 114 -4.90 -2.95 8.82
C LEU A 114 -5.97 -3.55 9.75
N ARG A 115 -6.19 -2.93 10.91
CA ARG A 115 -7.20 -3.35 11.92
C ARG A 115 -8.54 -2.61 11.81
N ALA A 116 -8.62 -1.53 11.04
CA ALA A 116 -9.85 -0.76 10.81
C ALA A 116 -10.81 -1.50 9.84
#